data_AF-F8FM15-F1
#
_entry.id   AF-F8FM15-F1
#
_cell.length_a   1.000
_cell.length_b   1.000
_cell.length_c   1.000
_cell.angle_alpha   90.00
_cell.angle_beta   90.00
_cell.angle_gamma   90.00
#
_symmetry.space_group_name_H-M   'P 1'
#
loop_
_entity.id
_entity.type
_entity.pdbx_description
1 polymer ?
#
loop_
_entity_poly.entity_id
_entity_poly.type
_entity_poly.pdbx_seq_one_letter_code
_entity_poly.pdbx_strand_id
1 'polypeptide(L)'
;MKTNLSMEQVYNIAETYKEKYKLSGTIDTAAERTISKYDGFDGINGKAWLVLVSIVPTKYEADNQYTIVISDEKRVVEYIIDANGHYFSPHSKGGSGMTDEEFDAIWDDDTEE
;
A
#
# COMPACT_ATOMS: atom_id res chain seq x y z
N MET A 1 6.22 -13.92 -17.93
CA MET A 1 6.42 -14.42 -16.54
C MET A 1 5.27 -15.34 -16.12
N LYS A 2 5.49 -16.32 -15.24
CA LYS A 2 4.43 -17.16 -14.63
C LYS A 2 3.66 -16.34 -13.58
N THR A 3 2.39 -16.64 -13.33
CA THR A 3 1.61 -16.07 -12.22
C THR A 3 1.52 -17.12 -11.13
N ASN A 4 1.85 -16.76 -9.89
CA ASN A 4 1.98 -17.67 -8.77
C ASN A 4 0.77 -17.64 -7.83
N LEU A 5 0.06 -16.51 -7.77
CA LEU A 5 -1.15 -16.35 -6.97
C LEU A 5 -2.41 -16.35 -7.84
N SER A 6 -3.48 -16.97 -7.35
CA SER A 6 -4.83 -16.76 -7.86
C SER A 6 -5.44 -15.46 -7.29
N MET A 7 -6.48 -14.95 -7.95
CA MET A 7 -7.22 -13.78 -7.46
C MET A 7 -7.79 -14.00 -6.04
N GLU A 8 -8.27 -15.22 -5.75
CA GLU A 8 -8.76 -15.60 -4.42
C GLU A 8 -7.65 -15.56 -3.37
N GLN A 9 -6.44 -16.05 -3.71
CA GLN A 9 -5.30 -15.98 -2.80
C GLN A 9 -4.89 -14.53 -2.52
N VAL A 10 -4.90 -13.67 -3.55
CA VAL A 10 -4.62 -12.24 -3.42
C VAL A 10 -5.63 -11.55 -2.53
N TYR A 11 -6.93 -11.82 -2.73
CA TYR A 11 -8.00 -11.33 -1.88
C TYR A 11 -7.78 -11.72 -0.41
N ASN A 12 -7.52 -13.01 -0.15
CA ASN A 12 -7.30 -13.51 1.20
C ASN A 12 -6.06 -12.88 1.86
N ILE A 13 -4.97 -12.67 1.10
CA ILE A 13 -3.78 -11.95 1.59
C ILE A 13 -4.16 -10.52 1.98
N ALA A 14 -4.90 -9.80 1.13
CA ALA A 14 -5.30 -8.43 1.37
C ALA A 14 -6.23 -8.27 2.58
N GLU A 15 -7.26 -9.09 2.69
CA GLU A 15 -8.19 -9.07 3.84
C GLU A 15 -7.47 -9.43 5.15
N THR A 16 -6.65 -10.50 5.14
CA THR A 16 -5.85 -10.88 6.33
C THR A 16 -4.94 -9.75 6.77
N TYR A 17 -4.33 -9.04 5.81
CA TYR A 17 -3.46 -7.92 6.09
C TYR A 17 -4.23 -6.74 6.70
N LYS A 18 -5.40 -6.41 6.14
CA LYS A 18 -6.28 -5.37 6.68
C LYS A 18 -6.70 -5.68 8.12
N GLU A 19 -7.16 -6.89 8.38
CA GLU A 19 -7.56 -7.32 9.72
C GLU A 19 -6.40 -7.21 10.71
N LYS A 20 -5.21 -7.71 10.32
CA LYS A 20 -4.00 -7.69 11.14
C LYS A 20 -3.59 -6.27 11.56
N TYR A 21 -3.69 -5.30 10.64
CA TYR A 21 -3.30 -3.90 10.90
C TYR A 21 -4.49 -2.98 11.17
N LYS A 22 -5.70 -3.53 11.35
CA LYS A 22 -6.95 -2.80 11.61
C LYS A 22 -7.25 -1.70 10.59
N LEU A 23 -6.97 -1.97 9.32
CA LEU A 23 -7.22 -1.03 8.23
C LEU A 23 -8.71 -1.01 7.88
N SER A 24 -9.27 0.18 7.73
CA SER A 24 -10.69 0.38 7.40
C SER A 24 -10.99 0.12 5.92
N GLY A 25 -12.27 0.02 5.58
CA GLY A 25 -12.76 -0.10 4.21
C GLY A 25 -13.06 -1.53 3.75
N THR A 26 -13.59 -1.66 2.54
CA THR A 26 -14.09 -2.90 1.93
C THR A 26 -13.42 -3.15 0.59
N ILE A 27 -13.11 -4.41 0.30
CA ILE A 27 -12.64 -4.86 -1.01
C ILE A 27 -13.85 -5.39 -1.76
N ASP A 28 -14.33 -4.62 -2.74
CA ASP A 28 -15.48 -5.03 -3.57
C ASP A 28 -15.02 -5.89 -4.75
N THR A 29 -15.04 -7.21 -4.58
CA THR A 29 -14.62 -8.16 -5.63
C THR A 29 -15.59 -8.25 -6.80
N ALA A 30 -16.80 -7.67 -6.70
CA ALA A 30 -17.74 -7.58 -7.82
C ALA A 30 -17.39 -6.43 -8.77
N ALA A 31 -16.72 -5.38 -8.27
CA ALA A 31 -16.27 -4.28 -9.09
C ALA A 31 -15.08 -4.69 -9.98
N GLU A 32 -15.17 -4.34 -11.27
CA GLU A 32 -14.07 -4.55 -12.20
C GLU A 32 -12.83 -3.77 -11.74
N ARG A 33 -11.65 -4.38 -11.92
CA ARG A 33 -10.33 -3.82 -11.57
C ARG A 33 -10.01 -3.69 -10.08
N THR A 34 -10.90 -4.07 -9.16
CA THR A 34 -10.59 -4.10 -7.72
C THR A 34 -9.34 -4.92 -7.43
N ILE A 35 -9.17 -6.05 -8.11
CA ILE A 35 -7.94 -6.86 -8.04
C ILE A 35 -7.34 -6.90 -9.44
N SER A 36 -6.25 -6.16 -9.63
CA SER A 36 -5.58 -6.00 -10.93
C SER A 36 -4.14 -6.52 -10.86
N LYS A 37 -3.67 -7.10 -11.96
CA LYS A 37 -2.33 -7.71 -12.05
C LYS A 37 -1.48 -6.97 -13.07
N TYR A 38 -0.23 -6.72 -12.71
CA TYR A 38 0.75 -6.03 -13.54
C TYR A 38 2.05 -6.84 -13.63
N ASP A 39 2.71 -6.80 -14.79
CA ASP A 39 3.99 -7.51 -15.03
C ASP A 39 5.20 -6.84 -14.36
N GLY A 40 5.00 -5.67 -13.77
CA GLY A 40 5.93 -4.93 -12.92
C GLY A 40 5.21 -3.74 -12.30
N PHE A 41 5.62 -3.34 -11.10
CA PHE A 41 5.04 -2.20 -10.40
C PHE A 41 6.03 -1.66 -9.37
N ASP A 42 6.29 -0.36 -9.40
CA ASP A 42 7.10 0.45 -8.47
C ASP A 42 7.94 -0.34 -7.44
N GLY A 43 9.19 -0.68 -7.82
CA GLY A 43 10.16 -1.37 -6.96
C GLY A 43 9.94 -2.87 -6.73
N ILE A 44 8.84 -3.46 -7.23
CA ILE A 44 8.55 -4.89 -7.10
C ILE A 44 9.23 -5.68 -8.22
N ASN A 45 10.02 -6.67 -7.82
CA ASN A 45 10.56 -7.67 -8.74
C ASN A 45 9.45 -8.62 -9.20
N GLY A 46 9.29 -8.73 -10.51
CA GLY A 46 8.27 -9.59 -11.12
C GLY A 46 6.88 -9.00 -11.08
N LYS A 47 5.87 -9.87 -10.98
CA LYS A 47 4.46 -9.45 -11.02
C LYS A 47 4.00 -8.86 -9.69
N ALA A 48 3.16 -7.84 -9.81
CA ALA A 48 2.47 -7.23 -8.69
C ALA A 48 0.96 -7.35 -8.85
N TRP A 49 0.28 -7.50 -7.73
CA TRP A 49 -1.17 -7.41 -7.62
C TRP A 49 -1.54 -6.14 -6.85
N LEU A 50 -2.42 -5.35 -7.44
CA LEU A 50 -2.98 -4.15 -6.83
C LEU A 50 -4.41 -4.46 -6.39
N VAL A 51 -4.68 -4.23 -5.12
CA VAL A 51 -5.99 -4.45 -4.52
C VAL A 51 -6.55 -3.14 -4.01
N LEU A 52 -7.61 -2.66 -4.66
CA LEU A 52 -8.28 -1.42 -4.30
C LEU A 52 -9.18 -1.66 -3.09
N VAL A 53 -9.08 -0.78 -2.10
CA VAL A 53 -9.92 -0.79 -0.91
C VAL A 53 -10.70 0.51 -0.85
N SER A 54 -12.03 0.40 -0.83
CA SER A 54 -12.93 1.54 -0.69
C SER A 54 -13.28 1.77 0.78
N ILE A 55 -13.05 2.96 1.28
CA ILE A 55 -13.49 3.43 2.58
C ILE A 55 -14.86 4.09 2.38
N VAL A 56 -15.80 3.82 3.29
CA VAL A 56 -17.11 4.48 3.23
C VAL A 56 -16.90 5.98 3.49
N PRO A 57 -17.37 6.87 2.58
CA PRO A 57 -17.22 8.30 2.76
C PRO A 57 -17.78 8.77 4.09
N THR A 58 -17.01 9.57 4.81
CA THR A 58 -17.54 10.31 5.95
C THR A 58 -18.28 11.56 5.45
N LYS A 59 -18.86 12.35 6.36
CA LYS A 59 -19.45 13.65 6.04
C LYS A 59 -18.48 14.64 5.35
N TYR A 60 -17.19 14.33 5.34
CA TYR A 60 -16.18 15.05 4.59
C TYR A 60 -15.83 14.23 3.35
N GLU A 61 -16.09 14.81 2.17
CA GLU A 61 -15.93 14.20 0.84
C GLU A 61 -14.45 14.03 0.44
N ALA A 62 -13.63 13.40 1.28
CA ALA A 62 -12.25 13.07 0.94
C ALA A 62 -12.21 11.90 -0.04
N ASP A 63 -11.13 11.76 -0.82
CA ASP A 63 -10.91 10.55 -1.62
C ASP A 63 -10.73 9.35 -0.68
N ASN A 64 -11.67 8.40 -0.76
CA ASN A 64 -11.83 7.34 0.23
C ASN A 64 -11.30 6.01 -0.28
N GLN A 65 -10.14 5.97 -0.91
CA GLN A 65 -9.57 4.71 -1.38
C GLN A 65 -8.08 4.61 -1.10
N TYR A 66 -7.61 3.39 -0.90
CA TYR A 66 -6.19 3.07 -0.86
C TYR A 66 -5.95 1.76 -1.59
N THR A 67 -4.71 1.55 -2.02
CA THR A 67 -4.32 0.35 -2.77
C THR A 67 -3.36 -0.47 -1.94
N ILE A 68 -3.66 -1.75 -1.73
CA ILE A 68 -2.73 -2.72 -1.15
C ILE A 68 -1.93 -3.34 -2.30
N VAL A 69 -0.61 -3.28 -2.21
CA VAL A 69 0.30 -3.80 -3.24
C VAL A 69 0.93 -5.10 -2.77
N ILE A 70 0.72 -6.18 -3.52
CA ILE A 70 1.14 -7.55 -3.19
C ILE A 70 2.13 -8.06 -4.23
N SER A 71 3.27 -8.58 -3.78
CA SER A 71 4.21 -9.29 -4.64
C SER A 71 3.68 -10.68 -4.97
N ASP A 72 3.52 -10.99 -6.26
CA ASP A 72 3.12 -12.33 -6.72
C ASP A 72 4.19 -13.39 -6.40
N GLU A 73 5.46 -13.00 -6.45
CA GLU A 73 6.59 -13.89 -6.19
C GLU A 73 6.76 -14.18 -4.70
N LYS A 74 6.77 -13.14 -3.85
CA LYS A 74 6.97 -13.29 -2.40
C LYS A 74 5.70 -13.68 -1.65
N ARG A 75 4.51 -13.49 -2.25
CA ARG A 75 3.19 -13.77 -1.65
C ARG A 75 2.91 -12.97 -0.38
N VAL A 76 3.41 -11.74 -0.33
CA VAL A 76 3.25 -10.81 0.80
C VAL A 76 2.89 -9.42 0.30
N VAL A 77 2.25 -8.63 1.17
CA VAL A 77 2.07 -7.20 0.96
C VAL A 77 3.41 -6.50 1.09
N GLU A 78 3.80 -5.72 0.09
CA GLU A 78 5.04 -4.92 0.08
C GLU A 78 4.78 -3.55 0.71
N TYR A 79 3.67 -2.89 0.34
CA TYR A 79 3.26 -1.60 0.88
C TYR A 79 1.80 -1.29 0.52
N ILE A 80 1.29 -0.19 1.05
CA ILE A 80 0.00 0.41 0.73
C ILE A 80 0.25 1.77 0.11
N ILE A 81 -0.56 2.17 -0.86
CA ILE A 81 -0.59 3.53 -1.42
C ILE A 81 -1.90 4.19 -0.97
N ASP A 82 -1.82 5.34 -0.29
CA ASP A 82 -2.99 6.13 0.09
C ASP A 82 -3.63 6.84 -1.12
N ALA A 83 -4.76 7.53 -0.91
CA ALA A 83 -5.44 8.28 -1.97
C ALA A 83 -4.57 9.39 -2.59
N ASN A 84 -3.57 9.89 -1.86
CA ASN A 84 -2.68 10.96 -2.29
C ASN A 84 -1.42 10.43 -2.99
N GLY A 85 -1.26 9.11 -3.10
CA GLY A 85 -0.08 8.49 -3.69
C GLY A 85 1.07 8.24 -2.71
N HIS A 86 0.89 8.49 -1.40
CA HIS A 86 1.92 8.20 -0.42
C HIS A 86 1.95 6.70 -0.12
N TYR A 87 3.15 6.12 -0.18
CA TYR A 87 3.35 4.73 0.21
C TYR A 87 3.58 4.62 1.73
N PHE A 88 3.01 3.59 2.35
CA PHE A 88 3.29 3.23 3.73
C PHE A 88 3.21 1.72 3.94
N SER A 89 4.07 1.18 4.79
CA SER A 89 4.14 -0.26 5.09
C SER A 89 4.07 -0.49 6.60
N PRO A 90 2.88 -0.69 7.19
CA PRO A 90 2.75 -0.83 8.65
C PRO A 90 3.47 -2.05 9.22
N HIS A 91 3.86 -3.01 8.39
CA HIS A 91 4.70 -4.14 8.78
C HIS A 91 6.20 -3.79 8.90
N SER A 92 6.63 -2.73 8.23
CA SER A 92 8.00 -2.20 8.30
C SER A 92 8.09 -1.23 9.48
N LYS A 93 8.16 -1.77 10.70
CA LYS A 93 8.55 -0.95 11.85
C LYS A 93 10.02 -0.52 11.67
N GLY A 94 10.23 0.69 11.17
CA GLY A 94 11.55 1.34 11.13
C GLY A 94 12.12 1.66 9.75
N GLY A 95 11.32 1.94 8.72
CA GLY A 95 11.86 2.33 7.42
C GLY A 95 11.07 3.45 6.74
N SER A 96 11.79 4.54 6.40
CA SER A 96 11.42 5.63 5.49
C SER A 96 10.77 6.90 6.10
N GLY A 97 10.79 7.09 7.41
CA GLY A 97 10.79 8.45 7.95
C GLY A 97 12.24 8.91 8.06
N MET A 98 12.54 10.16 7.71
CA MET A 98 13.76 10.81 8.22
C MET A 98 13.74 10.64 9.74
N THR A 99 14.88 10.30 10.34
CA THR A 99 14.99 10.41 11.80
C THR A 99 14.85 11.89 12.18
N ASP A 100 14.45 12.17 13.42
CA ASP A 100 14.40 13.55 13.91
C ASP A 100 15.78 14.24 13.69
N GLU A 101 16.88 13.49 13.81
CA GLU A 101 18.22 14.00 13.52
C GLU A 101 18.44 14.33 12.02
N GLU A 102 17.91 13.53 11.10
CA GLU A 102 17.98 13.81 9.66
C GLU A 102 17.11 15.01 9.25
N PHE A 103 15.98 15.22 9.94
CA PHE A 103 15.11 16.38 9.74
C PHE A 103 15.75 17.67 10.29
N ASP A 104 16.28 17.61 11.51
CA ASP A 104 16.93 18.75 12.17
C ASP A 104 18.18 19.20 11.41
N ALA A 105 18.97 18.26 10.86
CA ALA A 105 20.16 18.58 10.06
C ALA A 105 19.84 19.35 8.76
N ILE A 106 18.64 19.18 8.19
CA ILE A 106 18.21 19.94 6.99
C ILE A 106 17.72 21.33 7.38
N TRP A 107 17.18 21.48 8.58
CA TRP A 107 16.60 22.74 9.05
C TRP A 107 17.62 23.66 9.73
N ASP A 108 18.66 23.10 10.34
CA ASP A 108 19.74 23.85 11.01
C ASP A 108 20.76 24.45 10.01
N ASP A 109 20.86 23.93 8.78
CA ASP A 109 21.83 24.39 7.76
C ASP A 109 21.49 25.79 7.18
N ASP A 110 20.31 26.34 7.49
CA ASP A 110 19.86 27.69 7.10
C ASP A 110 20.17 28.77 8.18
N THR A 111 21.01 28.45 9.19
CA THR A 111 21.31 29.38 10.32
C THR A 111 22.78 29.78 10.50
N GLU A 112 23.57 29.85 9.43
CA GLU A 112 24.85 30.57 9.45
C GLU A 112 24.82 31.83 8.56
N GLU A 113 24.45 32.98 9.16
CA GLU A 113 24.84 34.33 8.72
C GLU A 113 25.89 34.92 9.68
#